data_AF-R4YZX9-F1
#
_entry.id   AF-R4YZX9-F1
#
_cell.length_a   1.000
_cell.length_b   1.000
_cell.length_c   1.000
_cell.angle_alpha   90.00
_cell.angle_beta   90.00
_cell.angle_gamma   90.00
#
_symmetry.space_group_name_H-M   'P 1'
#
loop_
_entity.id
_entity.type
_entity.pdbx_description
1 polymer ?
#
loop_
_entity_poly.entity_id
_entity_poly.type
_entity_poly.pdbx_seq_one_letter_code
_entity_poly.pdbx_strand_id
1 'polypeptide(L)'
;MNTAEPTSQRRGERRTWWRTFALLTLAGTAWMLATPLMTGPDEVFQARRAAAVARGELIGERSANSPILVDVTVPNSYLVAGEYGYCFTGQPVAGAPVGNMPAPKATCPDFGGGAKPASAQTGQYRGQPFFYALVGLPTLVDSGMAGAYLMRLIGVVATMALLASAFVSARRSQRPRLAWLALFGTVTPMTMYLSASTNPSAVEIAAALGVWASGILLARSDVEVTGREVARFGVALIVLIGARGLGPIFAVLLVVLLAAAAGRTRIVQLARRRDLWAWAAGAGAMAVASAAWLWTIQRDFPLDERPGSGLATAIDYLPFYMRQTIGVFGQNDSALPALAAWAWAATLMGIFAVGLWRCTPRWALVAVATLTGGIAISVTAEGFSLPPIGFFWQGRYAMPLLVGAYLLATCSSPRSRAEADHTGVEAPTQAAPAPVRRGDLRSLLRQPETSTAAVRAALAVFLTVHAFGFLVVARHHGARGGTPQSWWDLLVDPRWSPPLTFPVLLLVYLGALGAIAVSIGRLDAKPPPSETLGGGINSHRDDHTVDA
;
A
#
# COMPACT_ATOMS: atom_id res chain seq x y z
N MET A 1 -24.97 -22.64 11.31
CA MET A 1 -24.28 -23.19 12.49
C MET A 1 -23.03 -22.35 12.71
N ASN A 2 -23.05 -21.47 13.71
CA ASN A 2 -21.91 -20.58 14.01
C ASN A 2 -20.83 -21.40 14.72
N THR A 3 -19.81 -21.84 13.99
CA THR A 3 -18.57 -22.34 14.60
C THR A 3 -17.96 -21.17 15.37
N ALA A 4 -18.22 -21.14 16.68
CA ALA A 4 -17.68 -20.14 17.58
C ALA A 4 -16.16 -20.34 17.65
N GLU A 5 -15.46 -19.59 16.81
CA GLU A 5 -14.00 -19.48 16.82
C GLU A 5 -13.49 -19.30 18.27
N PRO A 6 -12.51 -20.11 18.73
CA PRO A 6 -12.10 -20.12 20.12
C PRO A 6 -11.76 -18.70 20.60
N THR A 7 -12.27 -18.32 21.76
CA THR A 7 -12.11 -16.96 22.34
C THR A 7 -10.63 -16.52 22.45
N SER A 8 -9.71 -17.47 22.60
CA SER A 8 -8.26 -17.25 22.61
C SER A 8 -7.68 -16.80 21.25
N GLN A 9 -8.12 -17.40 20.14
CA GLN A 9 -7.68 -17.03 18.78
C GLN A 9 -8.15 -15.62 18.43
N ARG A 10 -9.41 -15.28 18.76
CA ARG A 10 -9.97 -13.93 18.57
C ARG A 10 -9.22 -12.85 19.35
N ARG A 11 -8.83 -13.15 20.59
CA ARG A 11 -8.03 -12.23 21.43
C ARG A 11 -6.63 -12.02 20.83
N GLY A 12 -5.99 -13.09 20.34
CA GLY A 12 -4.68 -13.03 19.70
C GLY A 12 -4.68 -12.20 18.39
N GLU A 13 -5.71 -12.37 17.57
CA GLU A 13 -5.89 -11.60 16.34
C GLU A 13 -6.09 -10.10 16.63
N ARG A 14 -7.02 -9.76 17.53
CA ARG A 14 -7.31 -8.36 17.90
C ARG A 14 -6.08 -7.66 18.49
N ARG A 15 -5.31 -8.35 19.34
CA ARG A 15 -4.04 -7.82 19.89
C ARG A 15 -3.02 -7.54 18.78
N THR A 16 -2.94 -8.42 17.78
CA THR A 16 -2.03 -8.25 16.65
C THR A 16 -2.45 -7.07 15.79
N TRP A 17 -3.75 -6.93 15.50
CA TRP A 17 -4.29 -5.81 14.75
C TRP A 17 -3.96 -4.48 15.42
N TRP A 18 -4.32 -4.30 16.70
CA TRP A 18 -4.06 -3.05 17.43
C TRP A 18 -2.57 -2.73 17.55
N ARG A 19 -1.72 -3.75 17.77
CA ARG A 19 -0.26 -3.55 17.81
C ARG A 19 0.28 -3.10 16.46
N THR A 20 -0.07 -3.79 15.38
CA THR A 20 0.39 -3.42 14.04
C THR A 20 -0.14 -2.05 13.63
N PHE A 21 -1.41 -1.77 13.91
CA PHE A 21 -2.03 -0.47 13.68
C PHE A 21 -1.30 0.65 14.43
N ALA A 22 -1.07 0.49 15.74
CA ALA A 22 -0.38 1.50 16.54
C ALA A 22 1.06 1.77 16.04
N LEU A 23 1.81 0.72 15.69
CA LEU A 23 3.17 0.86 15.15
C LEU A 23 3.16 1.55 13.78
N LEU A 24 2.27 1.14 12.87
CA LEU A 24 2.14 1.77 11.55
C LEU A 24 1.70 3.23 11.65
N THR A 25 0.72 3.54 12.51
CA THR A 25 0.27 4.92 12.75
C THR A 25 1.38 5.76 13.37
N LEU A 26 2.17 5.21 14.29
CA LEU A 26 3.34 5.89 14.84
C LEU A 26 4.38 6.20 13.75
N ALA A 27 4.66 5.24 12.87
CA ALA A 27 5.57 5.43 11.74
C ALA A 27 5.03 6.50 10.75
N GLY A 28 3.77 6.40 10.35
CA GLY A 28 3.14 7.37 9.44
C GLY A 28 3.08 8.78 10.03
N THR A 29 2.79 8.90 11.33
CA THR A 29 2.78 10.19 12.05
C THR A 29 4.18 10.78 12.14
N ALA A 30 5.21 9.96 12.39
CA ALA A 30 6.59 10.43 12.41
C ALA A 30 7.01 11.00 11.04
N TRP A 31 6.64 10.33 9.94
CA TRP A 31 6.91 10.82 8.59
C TRP A 31 6.10 12.08 8.25
N MET A 32 4.83 12.12 8.67
CA MET A 32 3.93 13.28 8.53
C MET A 32 4.54 14.53 9.18
N LEU A 33 5.07 14.40 10.40
CA LEU A 33 5.70 15.51 11.11
C LEU A 33 7.03 15.91 10.48
N ALA A 34 7.80 14.96 9.95
CA ALA A 34 9.10 15.20 9.32
C ALA A 34 9.02 15.84 7.92
N THR A 35 7.82 15.99 7.37
CA THR A 35 7.60 16.57 6.05
C THR A 35 6.88 17.91 6.21
N PRO A 36 7.37 19.03 5.66
CA PRO A 36 6.64 20.30 5.70
C PRO A 36 5.26 20.15 5.07
N LEU A 37 4.31 20.98 5.49
CA LEU A 37 2.97 20.97 4.94
C LEU A 37 2.97 21.37 3.46
N MET A 38 2.07 20.78 2.68
CA MET A 38 1.84 21.11 1.27
C MET A 38 2.98 20.79 0.29
N THR A 39 3.91 19.92 0.67
CA THR A 39 5.02 19.50 -0.20
C THR A 39 4.84 18.10 -0.78
N GLY A 40 3.81 17.38 -0.35
CA GLY A 40 3.44 16.09 -0.94
C GLY A 40 2.98 16.23 -2.40
N PRO A 41 2.93 15.13 -3.15
CA PRO A 41 2.54 15.17 -4.55
C PRO A 41 1.13 15.72 -4.71
N ASP A 42 0.99 16.81 -5.46
CA ASP A 42 -0.26 17.57 -5.66
C ASP A 42 -0.95 18.05 -4.37
N GLU A 43 -0.28 18.01 -3.21
CA GLU A 43 -0.92 18.14 -1.89
C GLU A 43 -1.66 19.47 -1.70
N VAL A 44 -1.14 20.57 -2.25
CA VAL A 44 -1.82 21.87 -2.27
C VAL A 44 -3.22 21.75 -2.86
N PHE A 45 -3.33 21.11 -4.02
CA PHE A 45 -4.60 20.92 -4.70
C PHE A 45 -5.52 19.97 -3.93
N GLN A 46 -4.95 18.94 -3.30
CA GLN A 46 -5.70 18.01 -2.45
C GLN A 46 -6.25 18.69 -1.19
N ALA A 47 -5.47 19.55 -0.55
CA ALA A 47 -5.86 20.28 0.66
C ALA A 47 -6.92 21.34 0.36
N ARG A 48 -6.78 22.11 -0.73
CA ARG A 48 -7.81 23.06 -1.19
C ARG A 48 -9.12 22.33 -1.49
N ARG A 49 -9.03 21.19 -2.18
CA ARG A 49 -10.19 20.33 -2.46
C ARG A 49 -10.87 19.84 -1.17
N ALA A 50 -10.10 19.36 -0.21
CA ALA A 50 -10.61 18.94 1.10
C ALA A 50 -11.30 20.08 1.86
N ALA A 51 -10.67 21.26 1.92
CA ALA A 51 -11.22 22.43 2.60
C ALA A 51 -12.54 22.93 1.94
N ALA A 52 -12.63 22.89 0.61
CA ALA A 52 -13.83 23.28 -0.14
C ALA A 52 -14.98 22.28 0.05
N VAL A 53 -14.70 20.98 -0.12
CA VAL A 53 -15.71 19.91 0.04
C VAL A 53 -16.29 19.89 1.46
N ALA A 54 -15.46 20.11 2.48
CA ALA A 54 -15.91 20.19 3.87
C ALA A 54 -16.86 21.38 4.14
N ARG A 55 -16.85 22.41 3.28
CA ARG A 55 -17.74 23.58 3.33
C ARG A 55 -18.93 23.48 2.36
N GLY A 56 -19.13 22.32 1.73
CA GLY A 56 -20.24 22.05 0.82
C GLY A 56 -19.98 22.40 -0.64
N GLU A 57 -18.81 22.95 -0.98
CA GLU A 57 -18.44 23.26 -2.35
C GLU A 57 -17.85 22.02 -3.03
N LEU A 58 -18.73 21.20 -3.63
CA LEU A 58 -18.35 19.90 -4.17
C LEU A 58 -17.59 19.96 -5.49
N ILE A 59 -17.61 21.03 -6.28
CA ILE A 59 -16.86 21.08 -7.55
C ILE A 59 -16.03 22.36 -7.59
N GLY A 60 -16.68 23.52 -7.55
CA GLY A 60 -16.07 24.82 -7.82
C GLY A 60 -16.48 25.36 -9.18
N GLU A 61 -16.01 26.56 -9.50
CA GLU A 61 -16.25 27.22 -10.77
C GLU A 61 -15.11 26.95 -11.76
N ARG A 62 -15.39 26.91 -13.06
CA ARG A 62 -14.33 26.70 -14.06
C ARG A 62 -13.35 27.86 -14.01
N SER A 63 -12.06 27.55 -13.96
CA SER A 63 -11.05 28.60 -13.92
C SER A 63 -10.88 29.25 -15.28
N ALA A 64 -10.88 30.58 -15.33
CA ALA A 64 -10.68 31.35 -16.56
C ALA A 64 -9.30 31.11 -17.20
N ASN A 65 -8.31 30.71 -16.39
CA ASN A 65 -6.91 30.62 -16.80
C ASN A 65 -6.47 29.20 -17.20
N SER A 66 -7.30 28.17 -16.96
CA SER A 66 -6.91 26.80 -17.25
C SER A 66 -8.11 25.85 -17.32
N PRO A 67 -8.24 25.04 -18.39
CA PRO A 67 -9.34 24.07 -18.53
C PRO A 67 -9.21 22.88 -17.56
N ILE A 68 -8.03 22.65 -16.98
CA ILE A 68 -7.78 21.56 -16.04
C ILE A 68 -7.94 21.96 -14.57
N LEU A 69 -8.28 23.23 -14.29
CA LEU A 69 -8.44 23.77 -12.94
C LEU A 69 -9.85 24.32 -12.72
N VAL A 70 -10.31 24.24 -11.48
CA VAL A 70 -11.47 24.98 -10.97
C VAL A 70 -11.04 25.90 -9.84
N ASP A 71 -11.76 27.00 -9.70
CA ASP A 71 -11.66 27.93 -8.60
C ASP A 71 -12.63 27.51 -7.49
N VAL A 72 -12.14 27.42 -6.25
CA VAL A 72 -12.92 27.07 -5.07
C VAL A 72 -12.70 28.09 -3.96
N THR A 73 -13.71 28.26 -3.11
CA THR A 73 -13.67 29.14 -1.96
C THR A 73 -13.15 28.41 -0.73
N VAL A 74 -11.96 28.80 -0.27
CA VAL A 74 -11.29 28.21 0.89
C VAL A 74 -10.79 29.30 1.84
N PRO A 75 -10.47 28.99 3.10
CA PRO A 75 -9.75 29.93 3.95
C PRO A 75 -8.45 30.39 3.26
N ASN A 76 -8.13 31.67 3.38
CA ASN A 76 -6.96 32.30 2.77
C ASN A 76 -5.64 31.61 3.19
N SER A 77 -5.64 30.93 4.34
CA SER A 77 -4.55 30.03 4.70
C SER A 77 -4.21 28.98 3.66
N TYR A 78 -5.19 28.39 2.96
CA TYR A 78 -4.96 27.38 1.92
C TYR A 78 -4.60 27.98 0.55
N LEU A 79 -4.83 29.30 0.36
CA LEU A 79 -4.26 30.03 -0.77
C LEU A 79 -2.75 30.20 -0.54
N VAL A 80 -2.37 30.81 0.58
CA VAL A 80 -0.98 31.06 1.00
C VAL A 80 -0.20 29.76 1.21
N ALA A 81 -0.84 28.70 1.69
CA ALA A 81 -0.21 27.39 1.87
C ALA A 81 0.34 26.80 0.55
N GLY A 82 -0.23 27.19 -0.59
CA GLY A 82 0.34 26.87 -1.89
C GLY A 82 1.71 27.50 -2.09
N GLU A 83 1.83 28.81 -1.83
CA GLU A 83 3.09 29.53 -1.92
C GLU A 83 4.14 29.03 -0.91
N TYR A 84 3.70 28.69 0.30
CA TYR A 84 4.52 28.03 1.30
C TYR A 84 5.09 26.69 0.77
N GLY A 85 4.24 25.82 0.20
CA GLY A 85 4.66 24.52 -0.33
C GLY A 85 5.67 24.66 -1.47
N TYR A 86 5.47 25.62 -2.38
CA TYR A 86 6.38 25.90 -3.51
C TYR A 86 7.80 26.27 -3.06
N CYS A 87 7.98 26.78 -1.85
CA CYS A 87 9.31 27.07 -1.32
C CYS A 87 10.16 25.84 -1.03
N PHE A 88 9.57 24.65 -1.03
CA PHE A 88 10.28 23.40 -0.82
C PHE A 88 10.47 22.59 -2.11
N THR A 89 10.00 23.12 -3.25
CA THR A 89 10.12 22.46 -4.55
C THR A 89 11.51 22.69 -5.13
N GLY A 90 12.19 21.60 -5.46
CA GLY A 90 13.46 21.59 -6.18
C GLY A 90 13.30 21.31 -7.67
N GLN A 91 14.43 21.08 -8.33
CA GLN A 91 14.44 20.65 -9.73
C GLN A 91 13.92 19.21 -9.85
N PRO A 92 13.16 18.88 -10.92
CA PRO A 92 12.73 17.52 -11.17
C PRO A 92 13.90 16.53 -11.21
N VAL A 93 13.67 15.33 -10.66
CA VAL A 93 14.61 14.22 -10.75
C VAL A 93 14.79 13.83 -12.21
N ALA A 94 16.03 13.61 -12.63
CA ALA A 94 16.35 13.20 -14.00
C ALA A 94 15.48 12.02 -14.48
N GLY A 95 14.91 12.16 -15.68
CA GLY A 95 14.01 11.17 -16.29
C GLY A 95 12.53 11.32 -15.90
N ALA A 96 12.17 12.31 -15.07
CA ALA A 96 10.77 12.63 -14.81
C ALA A 96 10.07 13.10 -16.11
N PRO A 97 8.82 12.68 -16.38
CA PRO A 97 8.03 13.10 -17.54
C PRO A 97 7.43 14.51 -17.33
N VAL A 98 8.22 15.42 -16.77
CA VAL A 98 7.84 16.79 -16.42
C VAL A 98 8.92 17.73 -16.91
N GLY A 99 8.52 18.87 -17.49
CA GLY A 99 9.45 19.96 -17.83
C GLY A 99 10.03 20.62 -16.59
N ASN A 100 10.86 21.64 -16.80
CA ASN A 100 11.46 22.42 -15.72
C ASN A 100 10.36 23.00 -14.81
N MET A 101 10.38 22.65 -13.53
CA MET A 101 9.52 23.29 -12.55
C MET A 101 10.01 24.71 -12.29
N PRO A 102 9.10 25.67 -12.04
CA PRO A 102 9.49 27.01 -11.63
C PRO A 102 10.42 26.92 -10.41
N ALA A 103 11.52 27.69 -10.44
CA ALA A 103 12.35 27.84 -9.26
C ALA A 103 11.53 28.44 -8.11
N PRO A 104 11.83 28.10 -6.85
CA PRO A 104 11.22 28.75 -5.70
C PRO A 104 11.32 30.27 -5.79
N LYS A 105 10.30 30.97 -5.27
CA LYS A 105 10.34 32.42 -5.12
C LYS A 105 11.50 32.79 -4.18
N ALA A 106 12.13 33.95 -4.44
CA ALA A 106 13.20 34.47 -3.58
C ALA A 106 12.72 34.75 -2.15
N THR A 107 11.44 35.10 -1.99
CA THR A 107 10.77 35.28 -0.70
C THR A 107 9.86 34.10 -0.41
N CYS A 108 10.05 33.48 0.76
CA CYS A 108 9.26 32.35 1.20
C CYS A 108 8.31 32.77 2.34
N PRO A 109 6.99 32.80 2.12
CA PRO A 109 6.05 33.12 3.18
C PRO A 109 5.99 31.97 4.19
N ASP A 110 5.66 32.27 5.44
CA ASP A 110 5.32 31.25 6.42
C ASP A 110 3.90 30.72 6.20
N PHE A 111 3.61 29.53 6.72
CA PHE A 111 2.26 28.98 6.66
C PHE A 111 1.33 29.87 7.50
N GLY A 112 0.38 30.54 6.84
CA GLY A 112 -0.50 31.53 7.46
C GLY A 112 -1.55 32.01 6.47
N GLY A 113 -2.24 33.10 6.77
CA GLY A 113 -3.26 33.69 5.88
C GLY A 113 -4.64 33.87 6.52
N GLY A 114 -4.88 33.27 7.69
CA GLY A 114 -6.14 33.42 8.44
C GLY A 114 -7.35 32.71 7.82
N ALA A 115 -8.51 32.86 8.46
CA ALA A 115 -9.73 32.14 8.11
C ALA A 115 -10.60 32.81 7.03
N LYS A 116 -10.23 34.02 6.57
CA LYS A 116 -11.03 34.78 5.61
C LYS A 116 -11.19 33.98 4.31
N PRO A 117 -12.40 33.91 3.72
CA PRO A 117 -12.58 33.25 2.43
C PRO A 117 -11.71 33.89 1.34
N ALA A 118 -11.09 33.04 0.53
CA ALA A 118 -10.30 33.41 -0.63
C ALA A 118 -10.55 32.39 -1.75
N SER A 119 -10.50 32.86 -2.99
CA SER A 119 -10.55 31.98 -4.16
C SER A 119 -9.19 31.32 -4.37
N ALA A 120 -9.17 29.99 -4.54
CA ALA A 120 -7.97 29.23 -4.80
C ALA A 120 -8.22 28.13 -5.83
N GLN A 121 -7.23 27.88 -6.69
CA GLN A 121 -7.34 26.88 -7.75
C GLN A 121 -7.08 25.45 -7.26
N THR A 122 -7.83 24.48 -7.80
CA THR A 122 -7.54 23.04 -7.66
C THR A 122 -7.86 22.23 -8.91
N GLY A 123 -7.00 21.27 -9.26
CA GLY A 123 -7.25 20.26 -10.30
C GLY A 123 -7.87 18.97 -9.77
N GLN A 124 -8.06 18.84 -8.46
CA GLN A 124 -8.47 17.57 -7.82
C GLN A 124 -9.99 17.38 -7.78
N TYR A 125 -10.75 18.30 -8.39
CA TYR A 125 -12.21 18.23 -8.52
C TYR A 125 -12.69 17.02 -9.34
N ARG A 126 -11.84 16.50 -10.24
CA ARG A 126 -12.14 15.30 -11.04
C ARG A 126 -12.07 14.01 -10.24
N GLY A 127 -11.35 14.01 -9.11
CA GLY A 127 -11.31 12.90 -8.18
C GLY A 127 -12.64 12.75 -7.42
N GLN A 128 -12.87 11.57 -6.86
CA GLN A 128 -14.07 11.30 -6.05
C GLN A 128 -14.08 12.14 -4.77
N PRO A 129 -15.25 12.62 -4.31
CA PRO A 129 -15.33 13.55 -3.18
C PRO A 129 -15.14 12.88 -1.80
N PHE A 130 -15.25 11.55 -1.70
CA PHE A 130 -15.40 10.84 -0.43
C PHE A 130 -14.19 10.98 0.50
N PHE A 131 -12.98 10.86 -0.03
CA PHE A 131 -11.75 11.07 0.74
C PHE A 131 -11.68 12.51 1.27
N TYR A 132 -11.93 13.49 0.40
CA TYR A 132 -11.86 14.93 0.72
C TYR A 132 -12.90 15.35 1.75
N ALA A 133 -14.10 14.78 1.69
CA ALA A 133 -15.16 15.02 2.66
C ALA A 133 -14.73 14.60 4.09
N LEU A 134 -13.93 13.54 4.22
CA LEU A 134 -13.42 13.10 5.52
C LEU A 134 -12.20 13.90 5.98
N VAL A 135 -11.17 14.02 5.13
CA VAL A 135 -9.91 14.69 5.53
C VAL A 135 -10.06 16.21 5.64
N GLY A 136 -11.10 16.80 5.04
CA GLY A 136 -11.39 18.22 5.12
C GLY A 136 -12.06 18.68 6.42
N LEU A 137 -12.68 17.77 7.20
CA LEU A 137 -13.40 18.13 8.44
C LEU A 137 -12.56 18.94 9.44
N PRO A 138 -11.28 18.63 9.69
CA PRO A 138 -10.46 19.42 10.62
C PRO A 138 -10.34 20.89 10.24
N THR A 139 -10.49 21.23 8.95
CA THR A 139 -10.40 22.63 8.49
C THR A 139 -11.54 23.51 8.93
N LEU A 140 -12.64 22.90 9.39
CA LEU A 140 -13.78 23.61 9.96
C LEU A 140 -13.49 24.06 11.40
N VAL A 141 -12.59 23.34 12.09
CA VAL A 141 -12.18 23.64 13.47
C VAL A 141 -10.98 24.58 13.48
N ASP A 142 -9.95 24.28 12.70
CA ASP A 142 -8.79 25.15 12.50
C ASP A 142 -8.47 25.26 11.02
N SER A 143 -8.49 26.46 10.47
CA SER A 143 -8.04 26.71 9.09
C SER A 143 -6.52 26.85 8.98
N GLY A 144 -5.80 26.88 10.10
CA GLY A 144 -4.36 27.06 10.16
C GLY A 144 -3.56 25.76 10.03
N MET A 145 -2.36 25.79 10.60
CA MET A 145 -1.37 24.72 10.52
C MET A 145 -1.85 23.44 11.21
N ALA A 146 -2.58 23.56 12.32
CA ALA A 146 -3.06 22.40 13.07
C ALA A 146 -4.13 21.64 12.27
N GLY A 147 -5.06 22.36 11.63
CA GLY A 147 -6.03 21.78 10.71
C GLY A 147 -5.38 21.03 9.54
N ALA A 148 -4.33 21.62 8.94
CA ALA A 148 -3.57 20.96 7.87
C ALA A 148 -2.84 19.70 8.33
N TYR A 149 -2.23 19.68 9.53
CA TYR A 149 -1.67 18.46 10.10
C TYR A 149 -2.75 17.40 10.41
N LEU A 150 -3.90 17.82 10.93
CA LEU A 150 -5.01 16.91 11.20
C LEU A 150 -5.60 16.30 9.92
N MET A 151 -5.61 17.02 8.79
CA MET A 151 -5.96 16.43 7.48
C MET A 151 -5.07 15.22 7.18
N ARG A 152 -3.75 15.40 7.29
CA ARG A 152 -2.76 14.34 7.05
C ARG A 152 -2.96 13.19 8.03
N LEU A 153 -3.16 13.50 9.32
CA LEU A 153 -3.32 12.48 10.36
C LEU A 153 -4.53 11.57 10.09
N ILE A 154 -5.66 12.11 9.62
CA ILE A 154 -6.81 11.30 9.22
C ILE A 154 -6.44 10.36 8.07
N GLY A 155 -5.72 10.86 7.06
CA GLY A 155 -5.19 10.06 5.96
C GLY A 155 -4.25 8.94 6.43
N VAL A 156 -3.32 9.24 7.35
CA VAL A 156 -2.44 8.27 7.99
C VAL A 156 -3.27 7.20 8.68
N VAL A 157 -4.18 7.58 9.59
CA VAL A 157 -4.99 6.63 10.37
C VAL A 157 -5.81 5.70 9.47
N ALA A 158 -6.47 6.24 8.44
CA ALA A 158 -7.24 5.43 7.49
C ALA A 158 -6.33 4.44 6.74
N THR A 159 -5.19 4.91 6.23
CA THR A 159 -4.22 4.08 5.51
C THR A 159 -3.67 2.96 6.41
N MET A 160 -3.26 3.28 7.63
CA MET A 160 -2.64 2.33 8.55
C MET A 160 -3.65 1.30 9.08
N ALA A 161 -4.93 1.65 9.22
CA ALA A 161 -5.99 0.70 9.57
C ALA A 161 -6.20 -0.37 8.48
N LEU A 162 -6.14 0.04 7.20
CA LEU A 162 -6.22 -0.88 6.05
C LEU A 162 -4.98 -1.77 5.98
N LEU A 163 -3.78 -1.21 6.14
CA LEU A 163 -2.53 -1.98 6.17
C LEU A 163 -2.50 -2.97 7.33
N ALA A 164 -2.88 -2.56 8.55
CA ALA A 164 -2.96 -3.44 9.71
C ALA A 164 -3.94 -4.60 9.46
N SER A 165 -5.06 -4.33 8.78
CA SER A 165 -6.01 -5.36 8.35
C SER A 165 -5.39 -6.32 7.34
N ALA A 166 -4.60 -5.82 6.39
CA ALA A 166 -3.86 -6.64 5.43
C ALA A 166 -2.81 -7.55 6.13
N PHE A 167 -2.05 -7.04 7.10
CA PHE A 167 -1.10 -7.83 7.88
C PHE A 167 -1.78 -8.95 8.66
N VAL A 168 -2.90 -8.65 9.32
CA VAL A 168 -3.66 -9.67 10.06
C VAL A 168 -4.23 -10.74 9.13
N SER A 169 -4.79 -10.36 7.98
CA SER A 169 -5.22 -11.33 6.96
C SER A 169 -4.04 -12.17 6.45
N ALA A 170 -2.90 -11.56 6.11
CA ALA A 170 -1.71 -12.26 5.65
C ALA A 170 -1.16 -13.27 6.67
N ARG A 171 -1.45 -13.10 7.97
CA ARG A 171 -1.02 -14.02 9.03
C ARG A 171 -1.74 -15.37 8.97
N ARG A 172 -2.92 -15.44 8.35
CA ARG A 172 -3.66 -16.70 8.11
C ARG A 172 -3.22 -17.38 6.80
N SER A 173 -2.16 -16.89 6.15
CA SER A 173 -1.57 -17.61 5.02
C SER A 173 -0.85 -18.89 5.47
N GLN A 174 -0.64 -19.85 4.56
CA GLN A 174 0.18 -21.06 4.86
C GLN A 174 1.63 -20.71 5.19
N ARG A 175 2.12 -19.54 4.73
CA ARG A 175 3.51 -19.09 4.89
C ARG A 175 3.50 -17.68 5.48
N PRO A 176 3.04 -17.52 6.73
CA PRO A 176 2.78 -16.21 7.32
C PRO A 176 4.03 -15.33 7.34
N ARG A 177 5.21 -15.91 7.57
CA ARG A 177 6.47 -15.16 7.53
C ARG A 177 6.81 -14.61 6.15
N LEU A 178 6.67 -15.41 5.09
CA LEU A 178 6.93 -14.97 3.71
C LEU A 178 5.89 -13.95 3.25
N ALA A 179 4.62 -14.17 3.58
CA ALA A 179 3.51 -13.26 3.30
C ALA A 179 3.70 -11.89 3.99
N TRP A 180 4.06 -11.89 5.27
CA TRP A 180 4.35 -10.66 6.01
C TRP A 180 5.60 -9.95 5.49
N LEU A 181 6.64 -10.70 5.09
CA LEU A 181 7.84 -10.13 4.50
C LEU A 181 7.52 -9.44 3.16
N ALA A 182 6.72 -10.08 2.30
CA ALA A 182 6.27 -9.49 1.05
C ALA A 182 5.42 -8.25 1.29
N LEU A 183 4.46 -8.31 2.22
CA LEU A 183 3.62 -7.17 2.58
C LEU A 183 4.43 -6.02 3.16
N PHE A 184 5.45 -6.29 3.98
CA PHE A 184 6.37 -5.27 4.47
C PHE A 184 7.16 -4.61 3.34
N GLY A 185 7.61 -5.40 2.35
CA GLY A 185 8.31 -4.91 1.17
C GLY A 185 7.43 -4.21 0.13
N THR A 186 6.10 -4.39 0.14
CA THR A 186 5.18 -3.62 -0.70
C THR A 186 4.72 -2.33 -0.04
N VAL A 187 4.88 -2.19 1.28
CA VAL A 187 4.76 -0.91 2.00
C VAL A 187 6.06 -0.13 1.82
N THR A 188 6.22 0.43 0.62
CA THR A 188 7.43 1.15 0.20
C THR A 188 7.57 2.49 0.93
N PRO A 189 8.77 3.10 0.92
CA PRO A 189 8.94 4.48 1.38
C PRO A 189 7.97 5.45 0.69
N MET A 190 7.66 5.25 -0.59
CA MET A 190 6.66 6.04 -1.30
C MET A 190 5.25 5.89 -0.70
N THR A 191 4.84 4.67 -0.32
CA THR A 191 3.54 4.45 0.31
C THR A 191 3.44 5.19 1.66
N MET A 192 4.52 5.14 2.46
CA MET A 192 4.61 5.87 3.72
C MET A 192 4.60 7.39 3.51
N TYR A 193 5.39 7.90 2.56
CA TYR A 193 5.41 9.32 2.20
C TYR A 193 4.04 9.83 1.73
N LEU A 194 3.36 9.08 0.85
CA LEU A 194 2.02 9.44 0.39
C LEU A 194 1.03 9.49 1.57
N SER A 195 1.10 8.53 2.49
CA SER A 195 0.22 8.51 3.67
C SER A 195 0.45 9.69 4.61
N ALA A 196 1.69 10.20 4.64
CA ALA A 196 2.12 11.35 5.41
C ALA A 196 1.73 12.70 4.77
N SER A 197 1.14 12.68 3.58
CA SER A 197 0.58 13.84 2.87
C SER A 197 -0.94 13.73 2.74
N THR A 198 -1.63 14.85 2.50
CA THR A 198 -3.07 14.82 2.17
C THR A 198 -3.22 14.26 0.75
N ASN A 199 -3.22 12.94 0.59
CA ASN A 199 -3.25 12.31 -0.73
C ASN A 199 -4.07 10.99 -0.73
N PRO A 200 -5.10 10.86 -1.59
CA PRO A 200 -5.93 9.66 -1.63
C PRO A 200 -5.20 8.41 -2.17
N SER A 201 -4.07 8.56 -2.86
CA SER A 201 -3.32 7.41 -3.40
C SER A 201 -2.80 6.48 -2.31
N ALA A 202 -2.45 6.98 -1.11
CA ALA A 202 -2.04 6.12 0.00
C ALA A 202 -3.18 5.19 0.45
N VAL A 203 -4.39 5.75 0.56
CA VAL A 203 -5.60 5.02 0.93
C VAL A 203 -5.96 4.00 -0.15
N GLU A 204 -5.85 4.35 -1.42
CA GLU A 204 -6.07 3.44 -2.56
C GLU A 204 -5.11 2.24 -2.53
N ILE A 205 -3.81 2.49 -2.34
CA ILE A 205 -2.77 1.44 -2.27
C ILE A 205 -3.04 0.52 -1.07
N ALA A 206 -3.32 1.08 0.11
CA ALA A 206 -3.59 0.30 1.31
C ALA A 206 -4.90 -0.49 1.22
N ALA A 207 -5.93 0.09 0.59
CA ALA A 207 -7.19 -0.59 0.30
C ALA A 207 -6.97 -1.77 -0.65
N ALA A 208 -6.20 -1.58 -1.73
CA ALA A 208 -5.82 -2.65 -2.64
C ALA A 208 -5.06 -3.77 -1.93
N LEU A 209 -4.08 -3.45 -1.07
CA LEU A 209 -3.38 -4.44 -0.24
C LEU A 209 -4.36 -5.19 0.69
N GLY A 210 -5.35 -4.50 1.25
CA GLY A 210 -6.42 -5.11 2.04
C GLY A 210 -7.30 -6.08 1.23
N VAL A 211 -7.68 -5.70 0.01
CA VAL A 211 -8.42 -6.52 -0.95
C VAL A 211 -7.60 -7.75 -1.34
N TRP A 212 -6.32 -7.59 -1.67
CA TRP A 212 -5.43 -8.70 -1.99
C TRP A 212 -5.24 -9.64 -0.82
N ALA A 213 -4.82 -9.14 0.34
CA ALA A 213 -4.50 -9.98 1.50
C ALA A 213 -5.73 -10.76 2.00
N SER A 214 -6.90 -10.11 2.08
CA SER A 214 -8.14 -10.76 2.55
C SER A 214 -8.80 -11.58 1.45
N GLY A 215 -8.75 -11.12 0.20
CA GLY A 215 -9.28 -11.81 -0.98
C GLY A 215 -8.55 -13.10 -1.31
N ILE A 216 -7.22 -13.16 -1.11
CA ILE A 216 -6.45 -14.39 -1.28
C ILE A 216 -6.89 -15.46 -0.27
N LEU A 217 -7.22 -15.07 0.98
CA LEU A 217 -7.81 -16.01 1.95
C LEU A 217 -9.18 -16.53 1.50
N LEU A 218 -10.02 -15.65 0.96
CA LEU A 218 -11.33 -16.03 0.42
C LEU A 218 -11.20 -17.01 -0.75
N ALA A 219 -10.27 -16.72 -1.66
CA ALA A 219 -10.01 -17.51 -2.87
C ALA A 219 -9.39 -18.89 -2.59
N ARG A 220 -8.83 -19.10 -1.41
CA ARG A 220 -8.24 -20.38 -1.00
C ARG A 220 -9.28 -21.35 -0.46
N SER A 221 -9.22 -22.62 -0.87
CA SER A 221 -10.12 -23.68 -0.44
C SER A 221 -9.73 -24.32 0.89
N ASP A 222 -8.47 -24.20 1.30
CA ASP A 222 -7.89 -24.81 2.49
C ASP A 222 -8.07 -23.98 3.77
N VAL A 223 -8.82 -22.87 3.70
CA VAL A 223 -9.08 -21.97 4.82
C VAL A 223 -10.58 -21.84 5.05
N GLU A 224 -10.99 -22.07 6.29
CA GLU A 224 -12.33 -21.71 6.76
C GLU A 224 -12.40 -20.19 6.97
N VAL A 225 -13.26 -19.56 6.17
CA VAL A 225 -13.41 -18.10 6.11
C VAL A 225 -14.44 -17.66 7.14
N THR A 226 -14.09 -16.73 8.03
CA THR A 226 -15.02 -16.14 8.99
C THR A 226 -15.64 -14.85 8.43
N GLY A 227 -16.70 -14.36 9.09
CA GLY A 227 -17.30 -13.08 8.72
C GLY A 227 -16.35 -11.88 8.85
N ARG A 228 -15.28 -11.99 9.66
CA ARG A 228 -14.28 -10.91 9.81
C ARG A 228 -13.41 -10.76 8.58
N GLU A 229 -13.00 -11.86 7.94
CA GLU A 229 -12.25 -11.77 6.68
C GLU A 229 -13.11 -11.21 5.56
N VAL A 230 -14.38 -11.62 5.50
CA VAL A 230 -15.34 -11.06 4.53
C VAL A 230 -15.52 -9.56 4.78
N ALA A 231 -15.62 -9.12 6.05
CA ALA A 231 -15.71 -7.71 6.39
C ALA A 231 -14.45 -6.92 6.02
N ARG A 232 -13.25 -7.45 6.31
CA ARG A 232 -11.98 -6.80 5.90
C ARG A 232 -11.90 -6.65 4.39
N PHE A 233 -12.28 -7.69 3.65
CA PHE A 233 -12.34 -7.65 2.19
C PHE A 233 -13.36 -6.61 1.69
N GLY A 234 -14.58 -6.64 2.22
CA GLY A 234 -15.66 -5.73 1.84
C GLY A 234 -15.35 -4.26 2.13
N VAL A 235 -14.84 -3.94 3.33
CA VAL A 235 -14.41 -2.58 3.70
C VAL A 235 -13.30 -2.11 2.77
N ALA A 236 -12.27 -2.93 2.56
CA ALA A 236 -11.16 -2.58 1.67
C ALA A 236 -11.64 -2.37 0.23
N LEU A 237 -12.58 -3.18 -0.26
CA LEU A 237 -13.15 -3.04 -1.59
C LEU A 237 -13.97 -1.75 -1.75
N ILE A 238 -14.83 -1.42 -0.78
CA ILE A 238 -15.60 -0.17 -0.77
C ILE A 238 -14.66 1.04 -0.77
N VAL A 239 -13.65 1.02 0.09
CA VAL A 239 -12.67 2.12 0.15
C VAL A 239 -11.86 2.23 -1.14
N LEU A 240 -11.46 1.11 -1.75
CA LEU A 240 -10.76 1.10 -3.03
C LEU A 240 -11.61 1.76 -4.12
N ILE A 241 -12.89 1.39 -4.22
CA ILE A 241 -13.82 1.97 -5.19
C ILE A 241 -13.96 3.48 -4.97
N GLY A 242 -14.01 3.93 -3.70
CA GLY A 242 -14.23 5.31 -3.31
C GLY A 242 -12.98 6.17 -3.07
N ALA A 243 -11.77 5.68 -3.37
CA ALA A 243 -10.53 6.41 -3.13
C ALA A 243 -10.20 7.42 -4.25
N ARG A 244 -10.24 6.99 -5.51
CA ARG A 244 -9.82 7.75 -6.70
C ARG A 244 -10.64 7.33 -7.91
N GLY A 245 -10.59 8.13 -8.99
CA GLY A 245 -11.37 7.86 -10.21
C GLY A 245 -11.10 6.51 -10.87
N LEU A 246 -9.91 5.90 -10.68
CA LEU A 246 -9.59 4.55 -11.20
C LEU A 246 -9.98 3.42 -10.24
N GLY A 247 -10.38 3.75 -9.01
CA GLY A 247 -10.75 2.81 -7.96
C GLY A 247 -11.74 1.73 -8.40
N PRO A 248 -12.86 2.06 -9.08
CA PRO A 248 -13.82 1.06 -9.56
C PRO A 248 -13.22 0.06 -10.56
N ILE A 249 -12.36 0.53 -11.47
CA ILE A 249 -11.70 -0.33 -12.47
C ILE A 249 -10.72 -1.27 -11.75
N PHE A 250 -9.93 -0.75 -10.81
CA PHE A 250 -9.06 -1.58 -9.99
C PHE A 250 -9.87 -2.61 -9.19
N ALA A 251 -10.96 -2.21 -8.56
CA ALA A 251 -11.81 -3.12 -7.79
C ALA A 251 -12.32 -4.31 -8.64
N VAL A 252 -12.82 -4.04 -9.85
CA VAL A 252 -13.24 -5.09 -10.79
C VAL A 252 -12.07 -5.99 -11.17
N LEU A 253 -10.94 -5.39 -11.58
CA LEU A 253 -9.76 -6.14 -12.00
C LEU A 253 -9.23 -7.05 -10.89
N LEU A 254 -9.12 -6.53 -9.67
CA LEU A 254 -8.68 -7.26 -8.48
C LEU A 254 -9.61 -8.45 -8.19
N VAL A 255 -10.92 -8.23 -8.20
CA VAL A 255 -11.92 -9.29 -7.99
C VAL A 255 -11.84 -10.36 -9.08
N VAL A 256 -11.68 -9.97 -10.34
CA VAL A 256 -11.54 -10.91 -11.48
C VAL A 256 -10.29 -11.76 -11.33
N LEU A 257 -9.14 -11.16 -11.00
CA LEU A 257 -7.89 -11.89 -10.78
C LEU A 257 -7.98 -12.84 -9.58
N LEU A 258 -8.64 -12.41 -8.50
CA LEU A 258 -8.91 -13.27 -7.34
C LEU A 258 -9.86 -14.43 -7.68
N ALA A 259 -10.91 -14.19 -8.47
CA ALA A 259 -11.82 -15.23 -8.95
C ALA A 259 -11.09 -16.23 -9.88
N ALA A 260 -10.24 -15.71 -10.76
CA ALA A 260 -9.37 -16.52 -11.62
C ALA A 260 -8.41 -17.39 -10.79
N ALA A 261 -7.92 -16.91 -9.64
CA ALA A 261 -7.11 -17.72 -8.74
C ALA A 261 -7.95 -18.74 -7.94
N ALA A 262 -9.15 -18.38 -7.50
CA ALA A 262 -10.03 -19.23 -6.66
C ALA A 262 -10.58 -20.45 -7.38
N GLY A 263 -10.98 -20.28 -8.65
CA GLY A 263 -11.63 -21.31 -9.44
C GLY A 263 -13.12 -21.55 -9.13
N ARG A 264 -13.77 -22.23 -10.07
CA ARG A 264 -15.24 -22.35 -10.13
C ARG A 264 -15.85 -22.90 -8.84
N THR A 265 -15.28 -23.97 -8.28
CA THR A 265 -15.80 -24.61 -7.08
C THR A 265 -15.82 -23.66 -5.89
N ARG A 266 -14.73 -22.91 -5.68
CA ARG A 266 -14.64 -21.96 -4.57
C ARG A 266 -15.56 -20.76 -4.78
N ILE A 267 -15.69 -20.27 -6.02
CA ILE A 267 -16.63 -19.20 -6.37
C ILE A 267 -18.07 -19.61 -6.02
N VAL A 268 -18.50 -20.82 -6.40
CA VAL A 268 -19.85 -21.31 -6.08
C VAL A 268 -20.08 -21.43 -4.57
N GLN A 269 -19.08 -21.86 -3.80
CA GLN A 269 -19.16 -21.88 -2.34
C GLN A 269 -19.33 -20.48 -1.74
N LEU A 270 -18.53 -19.52 -2.21
CA LEU A 270 -18.59 -18.13 -1.74
C LEU A 270 -19.91 -17.45 -2.15
N ALA A 271 -20.43 -17.75 -3.34
CA ALA A 271 -21.70 -17.19 -3.83
C ALA A 271 -22.92 -17.62 -2.97
N ARG A 272 -22.80 -18.67 -2.16
CA ARG A 272 -23.86 -19.09 -1.21
C ARG A 272 -23.84 -18.30 0.10
N ARG A 273 -22.82 -17.48 0.34
CA ARG A 273 -22.64 -16.73 1.59
C ARG A 273 -23.38 -15.40 1.58
N ARG A 274 -24.32 -15.23 2.52
CA ARG A 274 -25.12 -14.01 2.66
C ARG A 274 -24.31 -12.79 3.10
N ASP A 275 -23.30 -12.98 3.95
CA ASP A 275 -22.43 -11.90 4.41
C ASP A 275 -21.60 -11.31 3.26
N LEU A 276 -21.12 -12.15 2.34
CA LEU A 276 -20.44 -11.70 1.13
C LEU A 276 -21.34 -10.83 0.26
N TRP A 277 -22.60 -11.23 0.06
CA TRP A 277 -23.57 -10.44 -0.70
C TRP A 277 -23.91 -9.10 -0.05
N ALA A 278 -23.96 -9.02 1.29
CA ALA A 278 -24.16 -7.75 1.99
C ALA A 278 -23.01 -6.78 1.72
N TRP A 279 -21.77 -7.26 1.78
CA TRP A 279 -20.60 -6.44 1.43
C TRP A 279 -20.52 -6.12 -0.08
N ALA A 280 -20.93 -7.05 -0.94
CA ALA A 280 -21.03 -6.81 -2.38
C ALA A 280 -22.08 -5.74 -2.71
N ALA A 281 -23.21 -5.70 -1.99
CA ALA A 281 -24.21 -4.65 -2.12
C ALA A 281 -23.65 -3.28 -1.70
N GLY A 282 -22.89 -3.22 -0.60
CA GLY A 282 -22.19 -1.99 -0.19
C GLY A 282 -21.14 -1.53 -1.21
N ALA A 283 -20.36 -2.46 -1.77
CA ALA A 283 -19.42 -2.17 -2.85
C ALA A 283 -20.14 -1.71 -4.13
N GLY A 284 -21.28 -2.32 -4.47
CA GLY A 284 -22.14 -1.91 -5.58
C GLY A 284 -22.70 -0.49 -5.41
N ALA A 285 -23.18 -0.15 -4.21
CA ALA A 285 -23.64 1.20 -3.89
C ALA A 285 -22.52 2.24 -4.05
N MET A 286 -21.31 1.94 -3.55
CA MET A 286 -20.15 2.82 -3.74
C MET A 286 -19.73 2.92 -5.22
N ALA A 287 -19.81 1.83 -5.98
CA ALA A 287 -19.52 1.84 -7.41
C ALA A 287 -20.53 2.71 -8.18
N VAL A 288 -21.81 2.64 -7.84
CA VAL A 288 -22.84 3.51 -8.41
C VAL A 288 -22.59 4.99 -8.05
N ALA A 289 -22.27 5.28 -6.79
CA ALA A 289 -21.95 6.65 -6.36
C ALA A 289 -20.70 7.19 -7.10
N SER A 290 -19.67 6.38 -7.24
CA SER A 290 -18.48 6.73 -8.03
C SER A 290 -18.81 6.93 -9.50
N ALA A 291 -19.59 6.03 -10.11
CA ALA A 291 -19.93 6.11 -11.52
C ALA A 291 -20.77 7.35 -11.82
N ALA A 292 -21.74 7.67 -10.95
CA ALA A 292 -22.52 8.89 -11.04
C ALA A 292 -21.63 10.14 -10.97
N TRP A 293 -20.69 10.18 -10.01
CA TRP A 293 -19.74 11.28 -9.90
C TRP A 293 -18.88 11.45 -11.16
N LEU A 294 -18.24 10.37 -11.61
CA LEU A 294 -17.37 10.40 -12.78
C LEU A 294 -18.14 10.76 -14.05
N TRP A 295 -19.37 10.26 -14.20
CA TRP A 295 -20.26 10.62 -15.30
C TRP A 295 -20.55 12.13 -15.32
N THR A 296 -20.93 12.71 -14.18
CA THR A 296 -21.17 14.15 -14.05
C THR A 296 -19.93 14.96 -14.41
N ILE A 297 -18.76 14.60 -13.87
CA ILE A 297 -17.51 15.32 -14.18
C ILE A 297 -17.14 15.23 -15.65
N GLN A 298 -17.25 14.05 -16.27
CA GLN A 298 -16.88 13.89 -17.69
C GLN A 298 -17.83 14.63 -18.63
N ARG A 299 -19.13 14.67 -18.29
CA ARG A 299 -20.15 15.38 -19.08
C ARG A 299 -20.03 16.90 -18.91
N ASP A 300 -19.89 17.37 -17.68
CA ASP A 300 -20.02 18.80 -17.34
C ASP A 300 -18.68 19.53 -17.32
N PHE A 301 -17.55 18.81 -17.31
CA PHE A 301 -16.19 19.33 -17.37
C PHE A 301 -15.34 18.51 -18.35
N PRO A 302 -15.68 18.50 -19.65
CA PRO A 302 -14.87 17.83 -20.65
C PRO A 302 -13.49 18.49 -20.70
N LEU A 303 -12.46 17.67 -20.88
CA LEU A 303 -11.10 18.13 -21.15
C LEU A 303 -10.83 17.97 -22.64
N ASP A 304 -10.02 18.88 -23.19
CA ASP A 304 -9.47 18.69 -24.52
C ASP A 304 -8.66 17.40 -24.57
N GLU A 305 -8.70 16.71 -25.71
CA GLU A 305 -7.93 15.49 -25.89
C GLU A 305 -6.43 15.80 -25.79
N ARG A 306 -5.80 15.30 -24.73
CA ARG A 306 -4.35 15.24 -24.63
C ARG A 306 -3.88 13.95 -25.29
N PRO A 307 -3.18 13.98 -26.43
CA PRO A 307 -2.61 12.77 -27.02
C PRO A 307 -1.61 12.16 -26.04
N GLY A 308 -1.59 10.83 -25.98
CA GLY A 308 -0.58 10.11 -25.20
C GLY A 308 0.83 10.38 -25.73
N SER A 309 1.85 10.11 -24.92
CA SER A 309 3.25 10.34 -25.31
C SER A 309 3.75 9.42 -26.44
N GLY A 310 2.94 8.43 -26.84
CA GLY A 310 3.35 7.30 -27.64
C GLY A 310 4.01 6.20 -26.81
N LEU A 311 3.88 4.94 -27.28
CA LEU A 311 4.36 3.75 -26.56
C LEU A 311 5.88 3.75 -26.35
N ALA A 312 6.66 4.20 -27.33
CA ALA A 312 8.12 4.24 -27.23
C ALA A 312 8.56 5.15 -26.06
N THR A 313 8.08 6.39 -26.04
CA THR A 313 8.33 7.34 -24.95
C THR A 313 7.83 6.82 -23.61
N ALA A 314 6.65 6.19 -23.57
CA ALA A 314 6.11 5.63 -22.33
C ALA A 314 6.95 4.45 -21.79
N ILE A 315 7.59 3.67 -22.67
CA ILE A 315 8.57 2.64 -22.29
C ILE A 315 9.83 3.29 -21.73
N ASP A 316 10.30 4.40 -22.31
CA ASP A 316 11.46 5.15 -21.82
C ASP A 316 11.23 5.73 -20.41
N TYR A 317 9.99 6.04 -20.04
CA TYR A 317 9.61 6.45 -18.69
C TYR A 317 9.51 5.30 -17.67
N LEU A 318 9.50 4.05 -18.11
CA LEU A 318 9.28 2.90 -17.23
C LEU A 318 10.30 2.81 -16.07
N PRO A 319 11.61 3.02 -16.27
CA PRO A 319 12.57 3.04 -15.17
C PRO A 319 12.24 4.11 -14.12
N PHE A 320 11.81 5.30 -14.55
CA PHE A 320 11.37 6.37 -13.65
C PHE A 320 10.10 5.96 -12.90
N TYR A 321 9.09 5.42 -13.59
CA TYR A 321 7.85 4.95 -12.97
C TYR A 321 8.09 3.86 -11.94
N MET A 322 8.95 2.88 -12.24
CA MET A 322 9.30 1.82 -11.28
C MET A 322 10.04 2.39 -10.06
N ARG A 323 10.98 3.32 -10.26
CA ARG A 323 11.65 4.02 -9.14
C ARG A 323 10.65 4.83 -8.30
N GLN A 324 9.65 5.44 -8.94
CA GLN A 324 8.61 6.22 -8.27
C GLN A 324 7.71 5.35 -7.39
N THR A 325 7.52 4.06 -7.69
CA THR A 325 6.79 3.14 -6.77
C THR A 325 7.52 2.90 -5.44
N ILE A 326 8.85 3.15 -5.41
CA ILE A 326 9.70 2.91 -4.24
C ILE A 326 9.95 4.20 -3.46
N GLY A 327 10.39 5.27 -4.12
CA GLY A 327 10.69 6.52 -3.43
C GLY A 327 11.19 7.64 -4.33
N VAL A 328 10.28 8.21 -5.11
CA VAL A 328 10.42 9.54 -5.72
C VAL A 328 9.38 10.43 -5.05
N PHE A 329 9.87 11.37 -4.24
CA PHE A 329 9.14 12.19 -3.28
C PHE A 329 8.93 13.62 -3.79
N GLY A 330 8.30 14.45 -2.96
CA GLY A 330 7.98 15.85 -3.28
C GLY A 330 7.03 15.95 -4.47
N GLN A 331 7.29 16.92 -5.33
CA GLN A 331 6.65 17.07 -6.64
C GLN A 331 7.40 16.29 -7.74
N ASN A 332 8.15 15.23 -7.40
CA ASN A 332 9.11 14.51 -8.26
C ASN A 332 10.49 15.17 -8.36
N ASP A 333 10.88 15.89 -7.32
CA ASP A 333 12.08 16.71 -7.18
C ASP A 333 13.07 16.14 -6.15
N SER A 334 12.71 15.05 -5.47
CA SER A 334 13.56 14.32 -4.54
C SER A 334 13.41 12.83 -4.73
N ALA A 335 14.49 12.04 -4.69
CA ALA A 335 14.40 10.60 -4.87
C ALA A 335 15.49 9.84 -4.14
N LEU A 336 15.16 8.60 -3.75
CA LEU A 336 16.14 7.62 -3.27
C LEU A 336 17.28 7.46 -4.28
N PRO A 337 18.54 7.32 -3.82
CA PRO A 337 19.65 6.94 -4.70
C PRO A 337 19.31 5.70 -5.52
N ALA A 338 19.75 5.65 -6.77
CA ALA A 338 19.40 4.54 -7.68
C ALA A 338 19.77 3.17 -7.08
N LEU A 339 20.93 3.06 -6.43
CA LEU A 339 21.36 1.84 -5.76
C LEU A 339 20.39 1.36 -4.68
N ALA A 340 19.83 2.28 -3.88
CA ALA A 340 18.86 1.96 -2.84
C ALA A 340 17.53 1.46 -3.44
N ALA A 341 17.07 2.09 -4.52
CA ALA A 341 15.89 1.66 -5.24
C ALA A 341 16.09 0.28 -5.90
N TRP A 342 17.25 0.03 -6.52
CA TRP A 342 17.59 -1.26 -7.11
C TRP A 342 17.73 -2.36 -6.05
N ALA A 343 18.35 -2.09 -4.91
CA ALA A 343 18.46 -3.03 -3.81
C ALA A 343 17.06 -3.44 -3.28
N TRP A 344 16.15 -2.47 -3.14
CA TRP A 344 14.75 -2.74 -2.78
C TRP A 344 14.06 -3.62 -3.83
N ALA A 345 14.12 -3.21 -5.10
CA ALA A 345 13.49 -3.93 -6.21
C ALA A 345 14.03 -5.37 -6.32
N ALA A 346 15.34 -5.57 -6.28
CA ALA A 346 15.98 -6.88 -6.33
C ALA A 346 15.54 -7.77 -5.17
N THR A 347 15.46 -7.22 -3.95
CA THR A 347 14.99 -7.95 -2.77
C THR A 347 13.54 -8.39 -2.93
N LEU A 348 12.67 -7.49 -3.39
CA LEU A 348 11.25 -7.77 -3.60
C LEU A 348 11.03 -8.78 -4.73
N MET A 349 11.83 -8.71 -5.80
CA MET A 349 11.83 -9.70 -6.89
C MET A 349 12.36 -11.06 -6.44
N GLY A 350 13.35 -11.10 -5.53
CA GLY A 350 13.79 -12.34 -4.90
C GLY A 350 12.68 -13.00 -4.08
N ILE A 351 11.94 -12.22 -3.29
CA ILE A 351 10.76 -12.70 -2.55
C ILE A 351 9.67 -13.20 -3.51
N PHE A 352 9.43 -12.47 -4.61
CA PHE A 352 8.48 -12.87 -5.65
C PHE A 352 8.87 -14.23 -6.27
N ALA A 353 10.13 -14.39 -6.66
CA ALA A 353 10.65 -15.62 -7.25
C ALA A 353 10.52 -16.82 -6.28
N VAL A 354 10.85 -16.62 -5.00
CA VAL A 354 10.66 -17.65 -3.96
C VAL A 354 9.18 -17.99 -3.77
N GLY A 355 8.29 -17.00 -3.84
CA GLY A 355 6.84 -17.20 -3.82
C GLY A 355 6.36 -18.03 -5.00
N LEU A 356 6.73 -17.63 -6.22
CA LEU A 356 6.39 -18.31 -7.47
C LEU A 356 6.84 -19.77 -7.47
N TRP A 357 8.08 -20.02 -7.05
CA TRP A 357 8.64 -21.38 -6.97
C TRP A 357 7.81 -22.30 -6.06
N ARG A 358 7.17 -21.74 -5.03
CA ARG A 358 6.41 -22.51 -4.04
C ARG A 358 4.90 -22.55 -4.30
N CYS A 359 4.35 -21.69 -5.15
CA CYS A 359 2.92 -21.65 -5.44
C CYS A 359 2.51 -22.67 -6.52
N THR A 360 1.22 -22.98 -6.61
CA THR A 360 0.71 -23.83 -7.69
C THR A 360 0.73 -23.09 -9.04
N PRO A 361 0.80 -23.79 -10.19
CA PRO A 361 0.89 -23.15 -11.51
C PRO A 361 -0.21 -22.12 -11.78
N ARG A 362 -1.42 -22.37 -11.28
CA ARG A 362 -2.56 -21.44 -11.39
C ARG A 362 -2.29 -20.12 -10.68
N TRP A 363 -1.85 -20.17 -9.42
CA TRP A 363 -1.52 -18.97 -8.65
C TRP A 363 -0.28 -18.26 -9.22
N ALA A 364 0.70 -19.02 -9.72
CA ALA A 364 1.87 -18.48 -10.40
C ALA A 364 1.48 -17.66 -11.63
N LEU A 365 0.62 -18.22 -12.48
CA LEU A 365 0.14 -17.56 -13.69
C LEU A 365 -0.60 -16.26 -13.35
N VAL A 366 -1.51 -16.27 -12.38
CA VAL A 366 -2.23 -15.07 -11.96
C VAL A 366 -1.29 -14.03 -11.35
N ALA A 367 -0.31 -14.45 -10.55
CA ALA A 367 0.68 -13.54 -9.96
C ALA A 367 1.55 -12.87 -11.05
N VAL A 368 2.03 -13.63 -12.03
CA VAL A 368 2.79 -13.10 -13.17
C VAL A 368 1.93 -12.17 -14.03
N ALA A 369 0.69 -12.58 -14.36
CA ALA A 369 -0.26 -11.75 -15.10
C ALA A 369 -0.58 -10.43 -14.38
N THR A 370 -0.65 -10.45 -13.05
CA THR A 370 -0.85 -9.26 -12.23
C THR A 370 0.36 -8.33 -12.29
N LEU A 371 1.58 -8.87 -12.22
CA LEU A 371 2.80 -8.08 -12.32
C LEU A 371 2.95 -7.44 -13.70
N THR A 372 2.78 -8.25 -14.76
CA THR A 372 2.86 -7.76 -16.14
C THR A 372 1.75 -6.77 -16.46
N GLY A 373 0.53 -7.00 -15.97
CA GLY A 373 -0.58 -6.06 -16.10
C GLY A 373 -0.30 -4.71 -15.43
N GLY A 374 0.29 -4.70 -14.22
CA GLY A 374 0.65 -3.46 -13.54
C GLY A 374 1.74 -2.66 -14.27
N ILE A 375 2.74 -3.35 -14.81
CA ILE A 375 3.78 -2.73 -15.67
C ILE A 375 3.15 -2.19 -16.95
N ALA A 376 2.30 -3.00 -17.61
CA ALA A 376 1.62 -2.63 -18.85
C ALA A 376 0.75 -1.39 -18.65
N ILE A 377 -0.04 -1.30 -17.57
CA ILE A 377 -0.84 -0.10 -17.27
C ILE A 377 0.03 1.16 -17.18
N SER A 378 1.25 1.06 -16.65
CA SER A 378 2.14 2.23 -16.57
C SER A 378 2.57 2.74 -17.95
N VAL A 379 2.70 1.84 -18.92
CA VAL A 379 3.09 2.17 -20.30
C VAL A 379 1.87 2.57 -21.13
N THR A 380 0.77 1.81 -21.05
CA THR A 380 -0.42 2.05 -21.87
C THR A 380 -1.19 3.30 -21.43
N ALA A 381 -1.25 3.58 -20.12
CA ALA A 381 -1.95 4.75 -19.64
C ALA A 381 -1.28 6.06 -20.07
N GLU A 382 0.06 6.15 -20.04
CA GLU A 382 0.78 7.31 -20.58
C GLU A 382 0.83 7.32 -22.11
N GLY A 383 1.15 6.17 -22.71
CA GLY A 383 1.33 6.03 -24.14
C GLY A 383 0.06 6.34 -24.94
N PHE A 384 -1.11 6.01 -24.39
CA PHE A 384 -2.42 6.27 -25.00
C PHE A 384 -3.26 7.34 -24.30
N SER A 385 -2.79 7.92 -23.18
CA SER A 385 -3.58 8.87 -22.38
C SER A 385 -4.92 8.26 -21.91
N LEU A 386 -4.87 7.04 -21.35
CA LEU A 386 -6.06 6.29 -20.92
C LEU A 386 -6.11 6.13 -19.39
N PRO A 387 -7.03 6.80 -18.67
CA PRO A 387 -8.02 7.77 -19.15
C PRO A 387 -7.42 9.17 -19.41
N PRO A 388 -8.07 10.03 -20.21
CA PRO A 388 -7.64 11.40 -20.44
C PRO A 388 -7.86 12.21 -19.17
N ILE A 389 -6.78 12.35 -18.40
CA ILE A 389 -6.77 13.13 -17.15
C ILE A 389 -6.28 14.57 -17.37
N GLY A 390 -5.93 14.94 -18.60
CA GLY A 390 -5.32 16.24 -18.96
C GLY A 390 -3.89 16.43 -18.44
N PHE A 391 -3.35 15.42 -17.75
CA PHE A 391 -2.05 15.44 -17.07
C PHE A 391 -1.28 14.14 -17.33
N PHE A 392 0.02 14.11 -17.02
CA PHE A 392 0.85 12.93 -17.27
C PHE A 392 0.60 11.85 -16.20
N TRP A 393 0.83 10.60 -16.58
CA TRP A 393 0.77 9.44 -15.72
C TRP A 393 1.91 9.41 -14.71
N GLN A 394 1.69 8.78 -13.56
CA GLN A 394 2.73 8.59 -12.55
C GLN A 394 2.79 7.11 -12.18
N GLY A 395 4.00 6.57 -12.05
CA GLY A 395 4.25 5.16 -11.73
C GLY A 395 3.55 4.70 -10.45
N ARG A 396 3.38 5.59 -9.47
CA ARG A 396 2.62 5.30 -8.24
C ARG A 396 1.15 4.92 -8.51
N TYR A 397 0.57 5.30 -9.64
CA TYR A 397 -0.82 4.98 -9.99
C TYR A 397 -1.04 3.51 -10.35
N ALA A 398 0.01 2.77 -10.72
CA ALA A 398 -0.08 1.34 -11.00
C ALA A 398 0.08 0.47 -9.73
N MET A 399 0.45 1.07 -8.59
CA MET A 399 0.73 0.33 -7.36
C MET A 399 -0.42 -0.55 -6.86
N PRO A 400 -1.71 -0.14 -6.90
CA PRO A 400 -2.83 -0.99 -6.49
C PRO A 400 -2.83 -2.38 -7.14
N LEU A 401 -2.37 -2.47 -8.40
CA LEU A 401 -2.23 -3.74 -9.11
C LEU A 401 -0.86 -4.39 -8.86
N LEU A 402 0.24 -3.64 -9.00
CA LEU A 402 1.61 -4.16 -8.88
C LEU A 402 1.87 -4.89 -7.56
N VAL A 403 1.42 -4.30 -6.44
CA VAL A 403 1.67 -4.87 -5.10
C VAL A 403 0.95 -6.21 -4.89
N GLY A 404 -0.14 -6.43 -5.62
CA GLY A 404 -0.92 -7.66 -5.57
C GLY A 404 -0.16 -8.89 -6.04
N ALA A 405 0.72 -8.73 -7.03
CA ALA A 405 1.52 -9.82 -7.57
C ALA A 405 2.38 -10.50 -6.50
N TYR A 406 3.01 -9.70 -5.64
CA TYR A 406 3.85 -10.21 -4.54
C TYR A 406 3.03 -10.98 -3.50
N LEU A 407 1.83 -10.50 -3.18
CA LEU A 407 0.93 -11.21 -2.25
C LEU A 407 0.36 -12.49 -2.87
N LEU A 408 -0.02 -12.48 -4.13
CA LEU A 408 -0.49 -13.68 -4.85
C LEU A 408 0.58 -14.78 -4.86
N ALA A 409 1.85 -14.42 -5.10
CA ALA A 409 2.96 -15.36 -5.09
C ALA A 409 3.27 -15.92 -3.68
N THR A 410 3.07 -15.12 -2.62
CA THR A 410 3.56 -15.48 -1.26
C THR A 410 2.49 -15.98 -0.30
N CYS A 411 1.23 -15.58 -0.47
CA CYS A 411 0.10 -15.95 0.39
C CYS A 411 -0.69 -17.19 -0.11
N SER A 412 -0.39 -17.68 -1.32
CA SER A 412 -1.10 -18.78 -1.98
C SER A 412 -0.69 -20.17 -1.49
N SER A 413 -1.50 -21.17 -1.85
CA SER A 413 -1.29 -22.56 -1.46
C SER A 413 0.05 -23.11 -1.97
N PRO A 414 0.84 -23.80 -1.13
CA PRO A 414 2.02 -24.53 -1.57
C PRO A 414 1.69 -25.59 -2.62
N ARG A 415 2.59 -25.79 -3.58
CA ARG A 415 2.57 -26.97 -4.45
C ARG A 415 2.65 -28.22 -3.57
N SER A 416 1.70 -29.14 -3.70
CA SER A 416 1.64 -30.33 -2.85
C SER A 416 2.85 -31.24 -3.10
N ARG A 417 3.35 -31.91 -2.06
CA ARG A 417 4.42 -32.90 -2.17
C ARG A 417 4.07 -34.06 -3.11
N ALA A 418 2.77 -34.39 -3.24
CA ALA A 418 2.29 -35.53 -4.02
C ALA A 418 2.53 -35.40 -5.53
N GLU A 419 2.57 -34.18 -6.08
CA GLU A 419 2.81 -33.99 -7.52
C GLU A 419 4.30 -34.13 -7.89
N ALA A 420 5.20 -34.09 -6.90
CA ALA A 420 6.63 -34.37 -7.08
C ALA A 420 6.99 -35.86 -6.92
N ASP A 421 6.08 -36.67 -6.37
CA ASP A 421 6.25 -38.12 -6.18
C ASP A 421 5.78 -38.96 -7.39
N HIS A 422 5.20 -38.31 -8.41
CA HIS A 422 4.86 -39.00 -9.67
C HIS A 422 6.08 -39.39 -10.51
N THR A 423 7.30 -39.01 -10.10
CA THR A 423 8.54 -39.70 -10.50
C THR A 423 8.75 -40.84 -9.51
N GLY A 424 8.08 -41.98 -9.72
CA GLY A 424 7.97 -43.10 -8.78
C GLY A 424 9.28 -43.55 -8.15
N VAL A 425 9.58 -43.01 -6.97
CA VAL A 425 10.60 -43.52 -6.05
C VAL A 425 9.94 -43.60 -4.69
N GLU A 426 9.66 -44.83 -4.25
CA GLU A 426 9.13 -45.11 -2.92
C GLU A 426 9.98 -44.42 -1.85
N ALA A 427 9.32 -43.74 -0.92
CA ALA A 427 9.98 -43.06 0.19
C ALA A 427 10.57 -44.07 1.18
N PRO A 428 11.89 -44.05 1.47
CA PRO A 428 12.42 -44.84 2.57
C PRO A 428 12.04 -44.18 3.91
N THR A 429 11.48 -45.02 4.77
CA THR A 429 11.33 -44.83 6.22
C THR A 429 12.60 -44.23 6.84
N GLN A 430 12.44 -43.16 7.61
CA GLN A 430 13.41 -42.61 8.58
C GLN A 430 14.91 -42.78 8.20
N ALA A 431 15.37 -42.09 7.16
CA ALA A 431 16.81 -41.96 6.89
C ALA A 431 17.33 -40.61 7.40
N ALA A 432 18.52 -40.64 8.03
CA ALA A 432 19.29 -39.49 8.48
C ALA A 432 19.41 -38.40 7.39
N PRO A 433 19.57 -37.10 7.75
CA PRO A 433 19.63 -36.02 6.77
C PRO A 433 20.74 -36.32 5.74
N ALA A 434 20.33 -36.55 4.49
CA ALA A 434 21.24 -36.85 3.40
C ALA A 434 22.28 -35.72 3.25
N PRO A 435 23.56 -36.04 2.97
CA PRO A 435 24.59 -35.03 2.77
C PRO A 435 24.22 -34.13 1.59
N VAL A 436 24.32 -32.82 1.82
CA VAL A 436 24.05 -31.78 0.82
C VAL A 436 24.95 -32.02 -0.41
N ARG A 437 24.36 -32.32 -1.57
CA ARG A 437 25.09 -32.21 -2.84
C ARG A 437 25.51 -30.75 -3.01
N ARG A 438 26.83 -30.49 -3.05
CA ARG A 438 27.40 -29.18 -3.37
C ARG A 438 26.72 -28.66 -4.66
N GLY A 439 25.98 -27.57 -4.56
CA GLY A 439 25.31 -26.90 -5.68
C GLY A 439 23.78 -26.96 -5.70
N ASP A 440 23.11 -27.75 -4.85
CA ASP A 440 21.63 -27.74 -4.82
C ASP A 440 21.08 -26.57 -3.98
N LEU A 441 20.88 -25.44 -4.65
CA LEU A 441 20.26 -24.22 -4.10
C LEU A 441 18.89 -24.49 -3.46
N ARG A 442 18.15 -25.52 -3.90
CA ARG A 442 16.83 -25.86 -3.35
C ARG A 442 16.95 -26.47 -1.97
N SER A 443 17.93 -27.34 -1.76
CA SER A 443 18.22 -27.93 -0.45
C SER A 443 18.70 -26.87 0.55
N LEU A 444 19.54 -25.93 0.08
CA LEU A 444 20.04 -24.80 0.88
C LEU A 444 18.92 -23.85 1.31
N LEU A 445 18.04 -23.41 0.40
CA LEU A 445 16.92 -22.51 0.72
C LEU A 445 15.82 -23.15 1.60
N ARG A 446 15.87 -24.48 1.78
CA ARG A 446 14.97 -25.21 2.68
C ARG A 446 15.53 -25.32 4.10
N GLN A 447 16.81 -25.01 4.32
CA GLN A 447 17.37 -25.02 5.67
C GLN A 447 16.75 -23.89 6.52
N PRO A 448 16.35 -24.16 7.78
CA PRO A 448 15.75 -23.16 8.65
C PRO A 448 16.66 -21.95 8.89
N GLU A 449 17.97 -22.19 9.00
CA GLU A 449 18.98 -21.16 9.27
C GLU A 449 19.18 -20.21 8.09
N THR A 450 19.35 -20.77 6.88
CA THR A 450 19.50 -19.99 5.64
C THR A 450 18.23 -19.17 5.35
N SER A 451 17.04 -19.75 5.57
CA SER A 451 15.77 -19.04 5.39
C SER A 451 15.65 -17.87 6.38
N THR A 452 16.14 -18.05 7.61
CA THR A 452 16.12 -17.02 8.64
C THR A 452 17.10 -15.90 8.35
N ALA A 453 18.31 -16.24 7.90
CA ALA A 453 19.30 -15.27 7.45
C ALA A 453 18.79 -14.46 6.25
N ALA A 454 18.18 -15.11 5.26
CA ALA A 454 17.60 -14.44 4.09
C ALA A 454 16.49 -13.45 4.47
N VAL A 455 15.57 -13.85 5.37
CA VAL A 455 14.52 -12.95 5.87
C VAL A 455 15.12 -11.75 6.62
N ARG A 456 16.13 -11.98 7.47
CA ARG A 456 16.81 -10.88 8.19
C ARG A 456 17.52 -9.93 7.23
N ALA A 457 18.20 -10.46 6.21
CA ALA A 457 18.85 -9.65 5.18
C ALA A 457 17.83 -8.81 4.40
N ALA A 458 16.72 -9.40 3.98
CA ALA A 458 15.65 -8.67 3.29
C ALA A 458 15.06 -7.55 4.17
N LEU A 459 14.78 -7.84 5.44
CA LEU A 459 14.29 -6.83 6.39
C LEU A 459 15.33 -5.72 6.63
N ALA A 460 16.62 -6.05 6.70
CA ALA A 460 17.69 -5.06 6.84
C ALA A 460 17.77 -4.14 5.62
N VAL A 461 17.66 -4.69 4.40
CA VAL A 461 17.57 -3.88 3.17
C VAL A 461 16.37 -2.95 3.22
N PHE A 462 15.18 -3.47 3.55
CA PHE A 462 13.98 -2.65 3.62
C PHE A 462 14.07 -1.55 4.67
N LEU A 463 14.53 -1.85 5.88
CA LEU A 463 14.70 -0.84 6.94
C LEU A 463 15.75 0.22 6.55
N THR A 464 16.84 -0.20 5.89
CA THR A 464 17.89 0.71 5.43
C THR A 464 17.37 1.67 4.37
N VAL A 465 16.66 1.17 3.37
CA VAL A 465 16.08 2.02 2.31
C VAL A 465 14.99 2.94 2.86
N HIS A 466 14.19 2.48 3.84
CA HIS A 466 13.25 3.32 4.59
C HIS A 466 13.97 4.47 5.31
N ALA A 467 15.08 4.18 6.00
CA ALA A 467 15.91 5.20 6.64
C ALA A 467 16.47 6.20 5.63
N PHE A 468 17.03 5.73 4.51
CA PHE A 468 17.51 6.59 3.43
C PHE A 468 16.41 7.46 2.84
N GLY A 469 15.21 6.91 2.62
CA GLY A 469 14.07 7.66 2.09
C GLY A 469 13.67 8.79 3.02
N PHE A 470 13.57 8.50 4.32
CA PHE A 470 13.27 9.49 5.34
C PHE A 470 14.31 10.60 5.37
N LEU A 471 15.60 10.23 5.37
CA LEU A 471 16.72 11.17 5.41
C LEU A 471 16.84 12.01 4.14
N VAL A 472 16.55 11.45 2.97
CA VAL A 472 16.51 12.17 1.68
C VAL A 472 15.40 13.22 1.69
N VAL A 473 14.21 12.86 2.17
CA VAL A 473 13.08 13.80 2.32
C VAL A 473 13.44 14.90 3.32
N ALA A 474 14.02 14.54 4.48
CA ALA A 474 14.46 15.50 5.50
C ALA A 474 15.50 16.49 4.96
N ARG A 475 16.51 15.99 4.24
CA ARG A 475 17.57 16.82 3.63
C ARG A 475 17.04 17.76 2.56
N HIS A 476 16.10 17.27 1.75
CA HIS A 476 15.47 18.07 0.69
C HIS A 476 14.62 19.19 1.28
N HIS A 477 13.73 18.83 2.20
CA HIS A 477 12.73 19.74 2.74
C HIS A 477 13.24 20.63 3.89
N GLY A 478 14.29 20.21 4.61
CA GLY A 478 14.96 21.05 5.60
C GLY A 478 15.59 22.31 4.99
N ALA A 479 15.73 22.33 3.66
CA ALA A 479 16.50 23.32 2.93
C ALA A 479 15.68 24.44 2.29
N ARG A 480 14.47 24.75 2.79
CA ARG A 480 13.57 25.85 2.33
C ARG A 480 14.22 26.84 1.35
N GLY A 481 13.78 26.84 0.09
CA GLY A 481 14.42 27.52 -1.04
C GLY A 481 14.87 26.60 -2.18
N GLY A 482 14.49 25.31 -2.15
CA GLY A 482 14.61 24.34 -3.26
C GLY A 482 15.99 23.75 -3.56
N THR A 483 17.06 24.22 -2.95
CA THR A 483 18.39 23.58 -3.03
C THR A 483 18.61 22.67 -1.82
N PRO A 484 18.79 21.35 -1.99
CA PRO A 484 18.99 20.44 -0.86
C PRO A 484 20.19 20.85 0.00
N GLN A 485 20.02 20.86 1.32
CA GLN A 485 21.07 21.22 2.28
C GLN A 485 22.19 20.16 2.32
N SER A 486 23.36 20.50 2.85
CA SER A 486 24.33 19.46 3.20
C SER A 486 23.82 18.64 4.40
N TRP A 487 24.38 17.44 4.62
CA TRP A 487 24.04 16.64 5.80
C TRP A 487 24.40 17.34 7.11
N TRP A 488 25.43 18.18 7.10
CA TRP A 488 25.85 18.97 8.25
C TRP A 488 24.85 20.09 8.53
N ASP A 489 24.44 20.82 7.49
CA ASP A 489 23.48 21.92 7.64
C ASP A 489 22.11 21.41 8.12
N LEU A 490 21.68 20.23 7.68
CA LEU A 490 20.44 19.62 8.18
C LEU A 490 20.45 19.41 9.71
N LEU A 491 21.63 19.15 10.30
CA LEU A 491 21.78 18.89 11.73
C LEU A 491 22.05 20.16 12.54
N VAL A 492 22.78 21.12 11.97
CA VAL A 492 23.29 22.29 12.71
C VAL A 492 22.48 23.57 12.43
N ASP A 493 22.01 23.77 11.20
CA ASP A 493 21.27 24.96 10.80
C ASP A 493 20.19 24.65 9.73
N PRO A 494 19.17 23.84 10.09
CA PRO A 494 18.08 23.53 9.17
C PRO A 494 17.23 24.79 8.90
N ARG A 495 17.11 25.19 7.63
CA ARG A 495 16.27 26.34 7.21
C ARG A 495 14.77 26.12 7.47
N TRP A 496 14.38 24.86 7.70
CA TRP A 496 13.08 24.47 8.24
C TRP A 496 13.24 23.29 9.19
N SER A 497 12.56 23.35 10.34
CA SER A 497 12.56 22.26 11.33
C SER A 497 11.14 21.73 11.59
N PRO A 498 10.98 20.40 11.72
CA PRO A 498 9.73 19.80 12.13
C PRO A 498 9.41 20.08 13.61
N PRO A 499 8.15 19.84 14.06
CA PRO A 499 7.76 20.06 15.47
C PRO A 499 8.57 19.24 16.49
N LEU A 500 9.12 18.11 16.06
CA LEU A 500 10.12 17.32 16.78
C LEU A 500 11.36 17.23 15.89
N THR A 501 12.55 17.09 16.46
CA THR A 501 13.79 17.06 15.67
C THR A 501 13.85 15.85 14.73
N PHE A 502 14.51 16.00 13.57
CA PHE A 502 14.66 14.91 12.60
C PHE A 502 15.24 13.62 13.19
N PRO A 503 16.27 13.64 14.06
CA PRO A 503 16.79 12.42 14.68
C PRO A 503 15.74 11.70 15.55
N VAL A 504 14.94 12.44 16.32
CA VAL A 504 13.88 11.86 17.15
C VAL A 504 12.82 11.20 16.27
N LEU A 505 12.37 11.90 15.23
CA LEU A 505 11.37 11.36 14.31
C LEU A 505 11.87 10.13 13.54
N LEU A 506 13.15 10.12 13.14
CA LEU A 506 13.78 8.96 12.51
C LEU A 506 13.83 7.76 13.45
N LEU A 507 14.20 7.97 14.73
CA LEU A 507 14.22 6.90 15.73
C LEU A 507 12.82 6.33 15.98
N VAL A 508 11.80 7.18 16.07
CA VAL A 508 10.40 6.76 16.20
C VAL A 508 9.98 5.94 14.97
N TYR A 509 10.28 6.45 13.77
CA TYR A 509 9.94 5.80 12.51
C TYR A 509 10.57 4.41 12.37
N LEU A 510 11.89 4.32 12.53
CA LEU A 510 12.63 3.06 12.41
C LEU A 510 12.38 2.12 13.59
N GLY A 511 12.15 2.64 14.79
CA GLY A 511 11.77 1.84 15.95
C GLY A 511 10.42 1.15 15.73
N ALA A 512 9.44 1.87 15.17
CA ALA A 512 8.13 1.33 14.85
C ALA A 512 8.20 0.25 13.76
N LEU A 513 8.87 0.53 12.63
CA LEU A 513 9.06 -0.44 11.55
C LEU A 513 9.92 -1.64 12.00
N GLY A 514 10.96 -1.39 12.79
CA GLY A 514 11.82 -2.42 13.38
C GLY A 514 11.04 -3.37 14.29
N ALA A 515 10.11 -2.85 15.10
CA ALA A 515 9.23 -3.69 15.93
C ALA A 515 8.30 -4.59 15.09
N ILE A 516 7.85 -4.13 13.92
CA ILE A 516 7.12 -4.95 12.96
C ILE A 516 8.06 -6.01 12.35
N ALA A 517 9.26 -5.62 11.90
CA ALA A 517 10.27 -6.53 11.35
C ALA A 517 10.68 -7.64 12.33
N VAL A 518 10.83 -7.32 13.62
CA VAL A 518 11.07 -8.30 14.69
C VAL A 518 9.89 -9.27 14.81
N SER A 519 8.65 -8.77 14.66
CA SER A 519 7.46 -9.63 14.69
C SER A 519 7.44 -10.60 13.51
N ILE A 520 7.89 -10.17 12.32
CA ILE A 520 8.06 -11.04 11.14
C ILE A 520 9.09 -12.14 11.43
N GLY A 521 10.24 -11.78 12.02
CA GLY A 521 11.28 -12.74 12.39
C GLY A 521 10.83 -13.82 13.38
N ARG A 522 9.81 -13.54 14.20
CA ARG A 522 9.28 -14.46 15.23
C ARG A 522 8.16 -15.39 14.72
N LEU A 523 7.65 -15.20 13.50
CA LEU A 523 6.51 -15.99 12.99
C LEU A 523 6.82 -17.49 12.82
N ASP A 524 8.08 -17.89 12.65
CA ASP A 524 8.49 -19.30 12.51
C ASP A 524 8.97 -19.93 13.83
N ALA A 525 9.07 -19.16 14.92
CA ALA A 525 9.67 -19.63 16.18
C ALA A 525 8.70 -20.40 17.09
N LYS A 526 7.48 -20.69 16.65
CA LYS A 526 6.53 -21.52 17.40
C LYS A 526 6.25 -22.82 16.66
N PRO A 527 6.82 -23.97 17.09
CA PRO A 527 6.17 -25.23 16.79
C PRO A 527 4.72 -25.17 17.32
N PRO A 528 3.74 -25.79 16.63
CA PRO A 528 2.43 -25.99 17.22
C PRO A 528 2.61 -26.69 18.57
N PRO A 529 1.84 -26.33 19.62
CA PRO A 529 1.84 -27.13 20.83
C PRO A 529 1.52 -28.56 20.42
N SER A 530 2.42 -29.49 20.71
CA SER A 530 2.13 -30.90 20.60
C SER A 530 0.92 -31.15 21.49
N GLU A 531 -0.23 -31.42 20.89
CA GLU A 531 -1.23 -32.21 21.59
C GLU A 531 -0.50 -33.48 21.99
N THR A 532 -0.20 -33.58 23.28
CA THR A 532 0.18 -34.84 23.90
C THR A 532 -0.98 -35.77 23.62
N LEU A 533 -0.80 -36.62 22.61
CA LEU A 533 -1.52 -37.88 22.45
C LEU A 533 -1.31 -38.63 23.78
N GLY A 534 -2.26 -38.45 24.69
CA GLY A 534 -2.42 -39.28 25.86
C GLY A 534 -2.84 -40.66 25.39
N GLY A 535 -1.84 -41.46 24.99
CA GLY A 535 -1.99 -42.88 24.79
C GLY A 535 -2.26 -43.54 26.14
N GLY A 536 -3.52 -43.83 26.41
CA GLY A 536 -3.93 -44.86 27.36
C GLY A 536 -4.18 -46.15 26.58
N ILE A 537 -3.13 -46.93 26.34
CA ILE A 537 -3.26 -48.33 25.96
C ILE A 537 -3.65 -49.07 27.24
N ASN A 538 -4.92 -49.40 27.41
CA ASN A 538 -5.33 -50.44 28.35
C ASN A 538 -5.51 -51.73 27.58
N SER A 539 -4.50 -52.59 27.70
CA SER A 539 -4.60 -54.02 27.45
C SER A 539 -5.49 -54.65 28.52
N HIS A 540 -6.66 -55.14 28.15
CA HIS A 540 -7.26 -56.30 28.82
C HIS A 540 -7.80 -57.24 27.77
N ARG A 541 -7.07 -58.34 27.63
CA ARG A 541 -7.47 -59.58 27.00
C ARG A 541 -7.92 -60.46 28.16
N ASP A 542 -9.19 -60.80 28.22
CA ASP A 542 -9.67 -61.98 28.93
C ASP A 542 -10.90 -62.53 28.21
N ASP A 543 -10.81 -63.83 27.95
CA ASP A 543 -11.82 -64.72 27.40
C ASP A 543 -13.14 -64.62 28.13
N HIS A 544 -14.26 -64.76 27.42
CA HIS A 544 -15.37 -65.63 27.83
C HIS A 544 -16.29 -65.98 26.64
N THR A 545 -16.14 -67.23 26.21
CA THR A 545 -17.15 -68.22 25.81
C THR A 545 -18.61 -67.80 25.59
N VAL A 546 -19.09 -68.25 24.43
CA VAL A 546 -20.46 -68.64 24.07
C VAL A 546 -21.17 -69.42 25.17
N ASP A 547 -22.39 -69.02 25.55
CA ASP A 547 -23.60 -69.87 25.59
C ASP A 547 -24.86 -69.07 26.00
N ALA A 548 -25.97 -69.45 25.36
CA ALA A 548 -27.38 -69.01 25.49
C ALA A 548 -27.85 -67.75 24.75
#